data_AF-A0A1B8ZT90-F1
#
_entry.id   AF-A0A1B8ZT90-F1
#
_cell.length_a   1.000
_cell.length_b   1.000
_cell.length_c   1.000
_cell.angle_alpha   90.00
_cell.angle_beta   90.00
_cell.angle_gamma   90.00
#
_symmetry.space_group_name_H-M   'P 1'
#
loop_
_entity.id
_entity.type
_entity.pdbx_description
1 polymer ?
#
loop_
_entity_poly.entity_id
_entity_poly.type
_entity_poly.pdbx_seq_one_letter_code
_entity_poly.pdbx_strand_id
1 'polypeptide(L)'
;MSSIAEYEISFGVQEIHGRDYKFMKSNEFILSNLMSEYSTMRKSDELVEAITYAQEHPQDGSIRFTTDGLQFVEIFPSVTKIYTDKDAYHDQNSIPDFVLPTNDFKEITWAWRDFVCHGKRSLK
;
A
#
# COMPACT_ATOMS: atom_id res chain seq x y z
N MET A 1 -3.84 7.86 -17.13
CA MET A 1 -4.20 6.44 -16.90
C MET A 1 -4.44 6.29 -15.40
N SER A 2 -5.27 5.36 -14.94
CA SER A 2 -5.44 5.13 -13.50
C SER A 2 -4.22 4.41 -12.94
N SER A 3 -3.85 4.71 -11.69
CA SER A 3 -2.75 4.03 -11.00
C SER A 3 -3.00 2.51 -10.95
N ILE A 4 -4.25 2.10 -10.82
CA ILE A 4 -4.66 0.68 -10.87
C ILE A 4 -4.18 -0.03 -12.14
N ALA A 5 -4.29 0.63 -13.30
CA ALA A 5 -3.86 0.04 -14.57
C ALA A 5 -2.34 0.08 -14.72
N GLU A 6 -1.69 1.16 -14.28
CA GLU A 6 -0.25 1.36 -14.36
C GLU A 6 0.54 0.34 -13.54
N TYR A 7 0.10 0.08 -12.30
CA TYR A 7 0.73 -0.89 -11.41
C TYR A 7 0.10 -2.28 -11.50
N GLU A 8 -0.74 -2.52 -12.52
CA GLU A 8 -1.42 -3.78 -12.79
C GLU A 8 -2.09 -4.38 -11.54
N ILE A 9 -2.78 -3.52 -10.79
CA ILE A 9 -3.41 -3.87 -9.51
C ILE A 9 -4.67 -4.70 -9.78
N SER A 10 -4.81 -5.80 -9.06
CA SER A 10 -6.01 -6.63 -9.07
C SER A 10 -6.49 -6.94 -7.66
N PHE A 11 -7.82 -6.97 -7.52
CA PHE A 11 -8.52 -7.30 -6.29
C PHE A 11 -9.26 -8.61 -6.46
N GLY A 12 -9.40 -9.38 -5.38
CA GLY A 12 -10.16 -10.62 -5.43
C GLY A 12 -10.52 -11.18 -4.07
N VAL A 13 -11.26 -12.28 -4.11
CA VAL A 13 -11.61 -13.09 -2.95
C VAL A 13 -11.09 -14.50 -3.22
N GLN A 14 -10.39 -15.07 -2.25
CA GLN A 14 -9.89 -16.44 -2.30
C GLN A 14 -10.42 -17.21 -1.09
N GLU A 15 -11.00 -18.38 -1.34
CA GLU A 15 -11.38 -19.30 -0.26
C GLU A 15 -10.16 -20.09 0.21
N ILE A 16 -9.88 -20.02 1.52
CA ILE A 16 -8.82 -20.80 2.18
C ILE A 16 -9.44 -21.49 3.40
N HIS A 17 -9.41 -22.82 3.43
CA HIS A 17 -9.99 -23.63 4.51
C HIS A 17 -11.45 -23.26 4.86
N GLY A 18 -12.28 -23.01 3.84
CA GLY A 18 -13.70 -22.66 4.01
C GLY A 18 -13.96 -21.24 4.53
N ARG A 19 -12.96 -20.35 4.47
CA ARG A 19 -13.10 -18.92 4.79
C ARG A 19 -12.68 -18.08 3.60
N ASP A 20 -13.47 -17.04 3.32
CA ASP A 20 -13.19 -16.06 2.29
C ASP A 20 -12.14 -15.04 2.77
N TYR A 21 -11.04 -14.91 2.03
CA TYR A 21 -10.00 -13.91 2.23
C TYR A 21 -9.98 -12.95 1.05
N LYS A 22 -10.10 -11.65 1.33
CA LYS A 22 -9.89 -10.61 0.32
C LYS A 22 -8.41 -10.39 0.11
N PHE A 23 -8.00 -10.20 -1.13
CA PHE A 23 -6.62 -9.90 -1.48
C PHE A 23 -6.52 -8.75 -2.48
N MET A 24 -5.37 -8.08 -2.43
CA MET A 24 -4.88 -7.14 -3.43
C MET A 24 -3.50 -7.64 -3.87
N LYS A 25 -3.22 -7.57 -5.17
CA LYS A 25 -1.91 -7.89 -5.72
C LYS A 25 -1.54 -6.93 -6.84
N SER A 26 -0.24 -6.74 -7.03
CA SER A 26 0.38 -6.06 -8.17
C SER A 26 1.27 -7.06 -8.91
N ASN A 27 1.57 -6.80 -10.18
CA ASN A 27 2.67 -7.51 -10.85
C ASN A 27 4.05 -7.03 -10.36
N GLU A 28 4.11 -5.87 -9.71
CA GLU A 28 5.30 -5.43 -8.99
C GLU A 28 5.34 -6.15 -7.63
N PHE A 29 6.41 -6.92 -7.39
CA PHE A 29 6.55 -7.80 -6.23
C PHE A 29 6.65 -7.06 -4.88
N ILE A 30 7.46 -6.02 -4.81
CA ILE A 30 7.66 -5.18 -3.62
C ILE A 30 6.35 -4.50 -3.24
N LEU A 31 5.65 -3.93 -4.22
CA LEU A 31 4.34 -3.32 -4.02
C LEU A 31 3.31 -4.37 -3.60
N SER A 32 3.28 -5.53 -4.26
CA SER A 32 2.35 -6.62 -3.94
C SER A 32 2.53 -7.15 -2.51
N ASN A 33 3.77 -7.28 -2.04
CA ASN A 33 4.05 -7.68 -0.65
C ASN A 33 3.49 -6.64 0.33
N LEU A 34 3.77 -5.35 0.08
CA LEU A 34 3.30 -4.26 0.94
C LEU A 34 1.76 -4.27 0.99
N MET A 35 1.12 -4.38 -0.17
CA MET A 35 -0.33 -4.39 -0.31
C MET A 35 -1.00 -5.52 0.48
N SER A 36 -0.36 -6.69 0.56
CA SER A 36 -0.91 -7.85 1.27
C SER A 36 -1.10 -7.61 2.77
N GLU A 37 -0.31 -6.70 3.36
CA GLU A 37 -0.38 -6.38 4.77
C GLU A 37 -1.60 -5.57 5.17
N TYR A 38 -2.13 -4.80 4.22
CA TYR A 38 -3.30 -3.96 4.44
C TYR A 38 -4.61 -4.70 4.15
N SER A 39 -4.59 -6.03 4.17
CA SER A 39 -5.73 -6.91 3.83
C SER A 39 -6.99 -6.74 4.69
N THR A 40 -6.94 -5.96 5.77
CA THR A 40 -8.07 -5.69 6.67
C THR A 40 -8.53 -4.23 6.57
N MET A 41 -9.81 -3.98 6.84
CA MET A 41 -10.38 -2.62 6.83
C MET A 41 -9.61 -1.67 7.75
N ARG A 42 -9.31 -2.09 8.99
CA ARG A 42 -8.57 -1.28 9.96
C ARG A 42 -7.20 -0.86 9.44
N LYS A 43 -6.40 -1.82 8.95
CA LYS A 43 -5.07 -1.52 8.39
C LYS A 43 -5.18 -0.63 7.14
N SER A 44 -6.21 -0.83 6.32
CA SER A 44 -6.47 0.01 5.14
C SER A 44 -6.76 1.46 5.51
N ASP A 45 -7.61 1.68 6.52
CA ASP A 45 -7.93 3.01 7.03
C ASP A 45 -6.69 3.70 7.59
N GLU A 46 -5.88 2.99 8.39
CA GLU A 46 -4.60 3.50 8.92
C GLU A 46 -3.65 3.95 7.80
N LEU A 47 -3.58 3.21 6.70
CA LEU A 47 -2.74 3.59 5.56
C LEU A 47 -3.27 4.82 4.82
N VAL A 48 -4.60 4.90 4.60
CA VAL A 48 -5.22 6.09 3.98
C VAL A 48 -4.99 7.33 4.83
N GLU A 49 -5.14 7.21 6.15
CA GLU A 49 -4.91 8.30 7.10
C GLU A 49 -3.45 8.75 7.08
N ALA A 50 -2.49 7.81 7.10
CA ALA A 50 -1.07 8.13 7.01
C ALA A 50 -0.74 8.87 5.70
N ILE A 51 -1.18 8.35 4.56
CA ILE A 51 -0.95 9.00 3.26
C ILE A 51 -1.57 10.40 3.24
N THR A 52 -2.79 10.55 3.75
CA THR A 52 -3.49 11.84 3.78
C THR A 52 -2.79 12.83 4.69
N TYR A 53 -2.37 12.40 5.89
CA TYR A 53 -1.63 13.24 6.83
C TYR A 53 -0.33 13.77 6.21
N ALA A 54 0.47 12.90 5.59
CA ALA A 54 1.71 13.28 4.94
C ALA A 54 1.51 14.32 3.84
N GLN A 55 0.40 14.28 3.12
CA GLN A 55 0.07 15.26 2.08
C GLN A 55 -0.44 16.59 2.64
N GLU A 56 -1.23 16.57 3.71
CA GLU A 56 -1.81 17.76 4.33
C GLU A 56 -0.81 18.52 5.20
N HIS A 57 0.20 17.83 5.73
CA HIS A 57 1.23 18.40 6.62
C HIS A 57 2.64 18.27 6.03
N PRO A 58 2.91 18.82 4.84
CA PRO A 58 4.21 18.65 4.18
C PRO A 58 5.40 19.20 4.98
N GLN A 59 5.16 20.15 5.89
CA GLN A 59 6.17 20.69 6.79
C GLN A 59 6.67 19.70 7.84
N ASP A 60 5.91 18.63 8.14
CA ASP A 60 6.27 17.62 9.13
C ASP A 60 7.25 16.58 8.56
N GLY A 61 7.52 16.62 7.25
CA GLY A 61 8.44 15.74 6.55
C GLY A 61 7.78 14.44 6.09
N SER A 62 8.36 13.30 6.48
CA SER A 62 7.91 11.97 6.04
C SER A 62 7.36 11.15 7.19
N ILE A 63 6.31 10.37 6.94
CA ILE A 63 5.88 9.31 7.84
C ILE A 63 6.71 8.06 7.55
N ARG A 64 7.19 7.40 8.60
CA ARG A 64 7.97 6.17 8.48
C ARG A 64 7.38 5.07 9.35
N PHE A 65 7.26 3.87 8.79
CA PHE A 65 6.85 2.70 9.54
C PHE A 65 7.44 1.42 8.95
N THR A 66 7.47 0.39 9.78
CA THR A 66 7.88 -0.97 9.42
C THR A 66 6.65 -1.85 9.25
N THR A 67 6.73 -2.77 8.31
CA THR A 67 5.67 -3.72 8.00
C THR A 67 5.99 -5.10 8.60
N ASP A 68 4.98 -5.95 8.78
CA ASP A 68 5.13 -7.31 9.32
C ASP A 68 6.00 -8.20 8.40
N GLY A 69 5.96 -7.94 7.09
CA GLY A 69 6.78 -8.53 6.04
C GLY A 69 8.19 -7.95 5.91
N LEU A 70 8.64 -7.20 6.92
CA LEU A 70 9.99 -6.61 7.02
C LEU A 70 10.30 -5.55 5.95
N GLN A 71 9.27 -4.97 5.33
CA GLN A 71 9.45 -3.79 4.49
C GLN A 71 9.44 -2.52 5.36
N PHE A 72 10.11 -1.50 4.88
CA PHE A 72 10.14 -0.17 5.47
C PHE A 72 9.51 0.78 4.47
N VAL A 73 8.54 1.56 4.92
CA VAL A 73 7.85 2.51 4.06
C VAL A 73 8.11 3.91 4.59
N GLU A 74 8.48 4.80 3.68
CA GLU A 74 8.66 6.21 3.93
C GLU A 74 7.75 7.00 2.99
N ILE A 75 6.74 7.66 3.55
CA ILE A 75 5.73 8.42 2.82
C ILE A 75 6.08 9.90 2.93
N PHE A 76 6.57 10.49 1.83
CA PHE A 76 6.67 11.94 1.66
C PHE A 76 5.38 12.49 1.03
N PRO A 77 5.18 13.82 1.05
CA PRO A 77 3.98 14.42 0.45
C PRO A 77 3.80 14.09 -1.03
N SER A 78 4.90 14.00 -1.78
CA SER A 78 4.89 13.77 -3.24
C SER A 78 5.32 12.37 -3.67
N VAL A 79 6.11 11.67 -2.86
CA VAL A 79 6.70 10.38 -3.21
C VAL A 79 6.66 9.40 -2.04
N THR A 80 6.33 8.15 -2.33
CA THR A 80 6.45 7.05 -1.37
C THR A 80 7.64 6.18 -1.77
N LYS A 81 8.43 5.81 -0.78
CA LYS A 81 9.60 4.94 -0.94
C LYS A 81 9.40 3.68 -0.13
N ILE A 82 9.76 2.54 -0.71
CA ILE A 82 9.71 1.24 -0.06
C ILE A 82 11.12 0.64 -0.09
N TYR A 83 11.56 0.18 1.07
CA TYR A 83 12.83 -0.53 1.26
C TYR A 83 12.50 -1.93 1.79
N THR A 84 13.22 -2.93 1.30
CA THR A 84 13.08 -4.34 1.69
C THR A 84 14.21 -4.80 2.61
N ASP A 85 15.28 -4.01 2.70
CA ASP A 85 16.41 -4.22 3.60
C ASP A 85 16.36 -3.24 4.79
N LYS A 86 16.50 -3.79 6.00
CA LYS A 86 16.52 -3.05 7.26
C LYS A 86 17.76 -2.18 7.41
N ASP A 87 18.90 -2.61 6.88
CA ASP A 87 20.13 -1.83 6.95
C ASP A 87 20.03 -0.60 6.03
N ALA A 88 19.28 -0.72 4.93
CA ALA A 88 18.99 0.38 4.04
C ALA A 88 18.14 1.47 4.72
N TYR A 89 17.19 1.12 5.58
CA TYR A 89 16.33 2.11 6.26
C TYR A 89 17.09 3.10 7.18
N HIS A 90 18.22 2.69 7.76
CA HIS A 90 18.98 3.52 8.68
C HIS A 90 20.04 4.42 8.01
N ASP A 91 20.36 4.18 6.74
CA ASP A 91 21.28 5.00 5.97
C ASP A 91 20.51 5.99 5.09
N GLN A 92 20.78 7.28 5.27
CA GLN A 92 20.17 8.36 4.48
C GLN A 92 20.55 8.32 3.00
N ASN A 93 21.60 7.58 2.64
CA ASN A 93 22.05 7.40 1.26
C ASN A 93 21.48 6.14 0.59
N SER A 94 20.64 5.39 1.30
CA SER A 94 20.08 4.15 0.76
C SER A 94 19.18 4.40 -0.43
N ILE A 95 19.31 3.52 -1.41
CA ILE A 95 18.48 3.52 -2.61
C ILE A 95 17.21 2.73 -2.27
N PRO A 96 16.02 3.31 -2.44
CA PRO A 96 14.77 2.58 -2.26
C PRO A 96 14.63 1.49 -3.32
N ASP A 97 14.11 0.33 -2.93
CA ASP A 97 13.86 -0.78 -3.84
C ASP A 97 12.65 -0.50 -4.74
N PHE A 98 11.69 0.30 -4.25
CA PHE A 98 10.56 0.76 -5.04
C PHE A 98 10.16 2.19 -4.69
N VAL A 99 9.76 2.93 -5.72
CA VAL A 99 9.35 4.33 -5.61
C VAL A 99 8.11 4.54 -6.45
N LEU A 100 7.10 5.19 -5.87
CA LEU A 100 5.89 5.59 -6.56
C LEU A 100 5.43 6.98 -6.10
N PRO A 101 4.73 7.75 -6.94
CA PRO A 101 4.07 8.97 -6.51
C PRO A 101 3.10 8.69 -5.35
N THR A 102 3.10 9.55 -4.33
CA THR A 102 2.19 9.38 -3.17
C THR A 102 0.72 9.45 -3.58
N ASN A 103 0.40 10.21 -4.64
CA ASN A 103 -0.94 10.24 -5.20
C ASN A 103 -1.38 8.89 -5.78
N ASP A 104 -0.47 8.19 -6.46
CA ASP A 104 -0.77 6.88 -7.02
C ASP A 104 -1.00 5.88 -5.89
N PHE A 105 -0.14 5.93 -4.86
CA PHE A 105 -0.28 5.10 -3.69
C PHE A 105 -1.61 5.37 -2.96
N LYS A 106 -2.02 6.63 -2.88
CA LYS A 106 -3.33 7.05 -2.37
C LYS A 106 -4.45 6.42 -3.19
N GLU A 107 -4.43 6.55 -4.52
CA GLU A 107 -5.45 6.00 -5.41
C GLU A 107 -5.61 4.48 -5.22
N ILE A 108 -4.49 3.75 -5.18
CA ILE A 108 -4.45 2.30 -4.92
C ILE A 108 -5.09 1.97 -3.58
N THR A 109 -4.70 2.69 -2.52
CA THR A 109 -5.20 2.45 -1.16
C THR A 109 -6.69 2.75 -1.03
N TRP A 110 -7.18 3.81 -1.67
CA TRP A 110 -8.62 4.13 -1.71
C TRP A 110 -9.42 3.06 -2.46
N ALA A 111 -8.95 2.63 -3.63
CA ALA A 111 -9.60 1.57 -4.39
C ALA A 111 -9.67 0.26 -3.60
N TRP A 112 -8.60 -0.07 -2.87
CA TRP A 112 -8.57 -1.21 -1.97
C TRP A 112 -9.58 -1.09 -0.83
N ARG A 113 -9.60 0.06 -0.13
CA ARG A 113 -10.56 0.34 0.93
C ARG A 113 -12.01 0.18 0.46
N ASP A 114 -12.31 0.70 -0.73
CA ASP A 114 -13.64 0.57 -1.34
C ASP A 114 -13.99 -0.88 -1.64
N PHE A 115 -13.04 -1.69 -2.13
CA PHE A 115 -13.21 -3.12 -2.32
C PHE A 115 -13.42 -3.88 -1.00
N VAL A 116 -12.71 -3.51 0.06
CA VAL A 116 -12.89 -4.12 1.39
C VAL A 116 -14.27 -3.81 1.96
N CYS A 117 -14.74 -2.57 1.84
CA CYS A 117 -16.04 -2.14 2.36
C CYS A 117 -17.23 -2.66 1.54
N HIS A 118 -17.14 -2.64 0.21
CA HIS A 118 -18.29 -2.85 -0.69
C HIS A 118 -18.17 -4.11 -1.56
N GLY A 119 -16.99 -4.72 -1.66
CA GLY A 119 -16.73 -5.93 -2.45
C GLY A 119 -17.36 -7.17 -1.83
N LYS A 120 -18.69 -7.28 -1.96
CA LYS A 120 -19.49 -8.50 -1.73
C LYS A 120 -20.66 -8.64 -2.72
N ARG A 121 -20.69 -7.88 -3.82
CA ARG A 121 -21.59 -8.19 -4.93
C ARG A 121 -20.82 -8.94 -6.01
N SER A 122 -20.64 -10.23 -5.78
CA SER A 122 -20.42 -11.17 -6.87
C SER A 122 -21.52 -10.92 -7.91
N LEU A 123 -21.13 -10.50 -9.12
CA LEU A 123 -21.96 -10.68 -10.29
C LEU A 123 -22.23 -12.19 -10.37
N LYS A 124 -23.51 -12.55 -10.20
CA LYS A 124 -24.06 -13.82 -10.65
C LYS A 124 -23.97 -13.90 -12.17
#